data_AF-A0A522QYR4-F1
#
_entry.id   AF-A0A522QYR4-F1
#
_cell.length_a   1.000
_cell.length_b   1.000
_cell.length_c   1.000
_cell.angle_alpha   90.00
_cell.angle_beta   90.00
_cell.angle_gamma   90.00
#
_symmetry.space_group_name_H-M   'P 1'
#
loop_
_entity.id
_entity.type
_entity.pdbx_description
1 polymer ?
#
loop_
_entity_poly.entity_id
_entity_poly.type
_entity_poly.pdbx_seq_one_letter_code
_entity_poly.pdbx_strand_id
1 'polypeptide(L)' 'MERRTETTELSLLYWKIGKRINADVLNNKRAGYGKQIAVSLTQQLTEQYGNGFTEKNIRGMIQFADVLPDERI' A
#
# COMPACT_ATOMS: atom_id res chain seq x y z
N MET A 1 25.96 -10.71 -15.17
CA MET A 1 25.32 -9.39 -14.98
C MET A 1 23.88 -9.68 -14.63
N GLU A 2 23.61 -9.92 -13.35
CA GLU A 2 22.32 -10.46 -12.88
C GLU A 2 21.92 -9.73 -11.62
N ARG A 3 21.30 -8.56 -11.79
CA ARG A 3 20.57 -7.82 -10.76
C ARG A 3 19.62 -6.88 -11.49
N ARG A 4 18.30 -7.15 -11.49
CA ARG A 4 17.20 -6.17 -11.69
C ARG A 4 15.78 -6.76 -11.88
N THR A 5 15.49 -8.02 -11.55
CA THR A 5 14.11 -8.57 -11.67
C THR A 5 13.31 -8.56 -10.37
N GLU A 6 13.94 -8.49 -9.19
CA GLU A 6 13.22 -8.51 -7.90
C GLU A 6 12.43 -7.22 -7.61
N THR A 7 12.74 -6.12 -8.29
CA THR A 7 12.16 -4.81 -7.97
C THR A 7 10.74 -4.64 -8.50
N THR A 8 10.39 -5.28 -9.62
CA THR A 8 9.09 -5.08 -10.28
C THR A 8 7.96 -5.83 -9.58
N GLU A 9 8.21 -7.07 -9.11
CA GLU A 9 7.19 -7.87 -8.42
C GLU A 9 6.79 -7.28 -7.07
N LEU A 10 7.78 -6.85 -6.27
CA LEU A 10 7.53 -6.22 -4.97
C LEU A 10 6.86 -4.84 -5.13
N SER A 11 7.25 -4.08 -6.15
CA SER A 11 6.62 -2.81 -6.49
C SER A 11 5.16 -3.00 -6.92
N LEU A 12 4.88 -4.02 -7.74
CA LEU A 12 3.53 -4.37 -8.15
C LEU A 12 2.68 -4.83 -6.97
N LEU A 13 3.23 -5.63 -6.06
CA LEU A 13 2.56 -6.04 -4.83
C LEU A 13 2.18 -4.83 -3.99
N TYR A 14 3.13 -3.94 -3.74
CA TYR A 14 2.93 -2.71 -2.96
C TYR A 14 1.90 -1.78 -3.61
N TRP A 15 1.92 -1.68 -4.94
CA TRP A 15 0.89 -0.95 -5.69
C TRP A 15 -0.50 -1.56 -5.51
N LYS A 16 -0.62 -2.89 -5.67
CA LYS A 16 -1.90 -3.60 -5.51
C LYS A 16 -2.47 -3.43 -4.10
N ILE A 17 -1.61 -3.47 -3.09
CA ILE A 17 -2.00 -3.24 -1.68
C ILE A 17 -2.50 -1.81 -1.49
N GLY A 18 -1.78 -0.81 -2.00
CA GLY A 18 -2.21 0.58 -1.96
C GLY A 18 -3.56 0.81 -2.63
N LYS A 19 -3.77 0.22 -3.81
CA LYS A 19 -5.03 0.29 -4.56
C LYS A 19 -6.19 -0.34 -3.80
N ARG A 20 -5.98 -1.54 -3.23
CA ARG A 20 -6.96 -2.26 -2.42
C ARG A 20 -7.38 -1.45 -1.20
N ILE A 21 -6.42 -0.87 -0.48
CA ILE A 21 -6.70 -0.04 0.70
C ILE A 21 -7.47 1.23 0.28
N ASN A 22 -7.10 1.87 -0.82
CA ASN A 22 -7.79 3.07 -1.28
C ASN A 22 -9.26 2.78 -1.66
N ALA A 23 -9.51 1.67 -2.36
CA ALA A 23 -10.85 1.25 -2.77
C ALA A 23 -11.70 0.73 -1.59
N ASP A 24 -11.17 -0.22 -0.82
CA ASP A 24 -11.97 -0.99 0.15
C ASP A 24 -12.02 -0.31 1.53
N VAL A 25 -10.98 0.45 1.90
CA VAL A 25 -10.86 1.06 3.24
C VAL A 25 -11.15 2.55 3.21
N LEU A 26 -10.61 3.25 2.22
CA LEU A 26 -10.80 4.70 2.08
C LEU A 26 -12.00 5.06 1.20
N ASN A 27 -12.58 4.10 0.46
CA ASN A 27 -13.66 4.31 -0.50
C ASN A 27 -13.36 5.45 -1.49
N ASN A 28 -12.09 5.52 -1.94
CA ASN A 28 -11.51 6.59 -2.76
C ASN A 28 -11.66 8.01 -2.16
N LYS A 29 -11.96 8.11 -0.86
CA LYS A 29 -12.11 9.37 -0.14
C LYS A 29 -11.02 9.49 0.91
N ARG A 30 -10.35 10.65 0.96
CA ARG A 30 -9.46 11.03 2.05
C ARG A 30 -10.25 11.42 3.31
N ALA A 31 -11.30 10.67 3.65
CA ALA A 31 -12.16 10.96 4.79
C ALA A 31 -11.47 10.58 6.10
N GLY A 32 -11.65 11.39 7.15
CA GLY A 32 -11.00 11.19 8.46
C GLY A 32 -11.24 9.81 9.08
N TYR A 33 -12.36 9.16 8.77
CA TYR A 33 -12.68 7.78 9.19
C TYR A 33 -11.75 6.73 8.56
N GLY A 34 -11.38 6.92 7.28
CA GLY A 34 -10.46 6.03 6.58
C GLY A 34 -9.03 6.07 7.14
N LYS A 35 -8.60 7.19 7.74
CA LYS A 35 -7.32 7.26 8.45
C LYS A 35 -7.30 6.36 9.68
N GLN A 36 -8.38 6.29 10.45
CA GLN A 36 -8.43 5.45 11.65
C GLN A 36 -8.39 3.96 11.29
N ILE A 37 -9.11 3.56 10.24
CA ILE A 37 -9.09 2.16 9.76
C ILE A 37 -7.70 1.81 9.18
N ALA A 38 -7.07 2.73 8.47
CA ALA A 38 -5.71 2.54 7.98
C ALA A 38 -4.73 2.28 9.13
N VAL A 39 -4.84 2.97 10.26
CA VAL A 39 -3.98 2.73 11.44
C VAL A 39 -4.16 1.32 11.98
N SER A 40 -5.39 0.88 12.25
CA SER A 40 -5.62 -0.49 12.77
C SER A 40 -5.17 -1.57 11.79
N LEU A 41 -5.39 -1.36 10.49
CA LEU A 41 -4.95 -2.27 9.45
C LEU A 41 -3.41 -2.36 9.39
N THR A 42 -2.73 -1.21 9.46
CA THR A 42 -1.26 -1.16 9.44
C THR A 42 -0.64 -1.88 10.62
N GLN A 43 -1.25 -1.78 11.80
CA GLN A 43 -0.79 -2.46 12.99
C GLN A 43 -0.90 -3.98 12.83
N GLN A 44 -2.05 -4.48 12.39
CA GLN A 44 -2.25 -5.91 12.14
C GLN A 44 -1.30 -6.46 11.08
N LEU A 45 -1.10 -5.74 9.97
CA LEU A 45 -0.20 -6.16 8.92
C LEU A 45 1.27 -6.12 9.37
N THR A 46 1.66 -5.14 10.19
CA THR A 46 3.01 -5.09 10.77
C THR A 46 3.23 -6.24 11.75
N GLU A 47 2.23 -6.59 12.57
CA GLU A 47 2.31 -7.71 13.50
C GLU A 47 2.40 -9.06 12.77
N GLN A 48 1.67 -9.24 11.68
CA GLN A 48 1.63 -10.50 10.94
C GLN A 48 2.80 -10.68 9.95
N TYR A 49 3.23 -9.60 9.29
CA TYR A 49 4.17 -9.67 8.17
C TYR A 49 5.45 -8.84 8.38
N GLY A 50 5.56 -8.16 9.52
CA GLY A 50 6.75 -7.42 9.92
C GLY A 50 6.87 -6.01 9.35
N ASN A 51 8.07 -5.44 9.48
CA ASN A 51 8.37 -4.02 9.25
C ASN A 51 8.14 -3.52 7.81
N GLY A 52 7.87 -4.41 6.85
CA GLY A 52 7.44 -4.04 5.51
C GLY A 52 6.10 -3.29 5.48
N PHE A 53 5.26 -3.46 6.51
CA PHE A 53 3.87 -2.99 6.54
C PHE A 53 3.59 -1.92 7.59
N THR A 54 4.64 -1.21 8.04
CA THR A 54 4.47 -0.06 8.94
C THR A 54 3.52 0.98 8.35
N GLU A 55 2.92 1.79 9.22
CA GLU A 55 2.01 2.85 8.81
C GLU A 55 2.64 3.77 7.74
N LYS A 56 3.93 4.10 7.89
CA LYS A 56 4.67 4.90 6.90
C LYS A 56 4.71 4.22 5.53
N ASN A 57 5.03 2.93 5.48
CA ASN A 57 5.12 2.19 4.23
C ASN A 57 3.75 2.07 3.56
N ILE A 58 2.70 1.73 4.31
CA ILE A 58 1.34 1.62 3.79
C ILE A 58 0.82 2.97 3.26
N ARG A 59 1.07 4.08 3.98
CA ARG A 59 0.74 5.41 3.45
C ARG A 59 1.46 5.67 2.12
N GLY A 60 2.73 5.25 2.00
CA GLY A 60 3.49 5.29 0.76
C GLY A 60 2.87 4.44 -0.35
N MET A 61 2.40 3.22 -0.04
CA MET A 61 1.72 2.33 -0.99
C MET A 61 0.41 2.95 -1.50
N ILE A 62 -0.39 3.54 -0.61
CA ILE A 62 -1.64 4.23 -0.97
C ILE A 62 -1.35 5.42 -1.88
N GLN A 63 -0.35 6.25 -1.53
CA GLN A 63 0.06 7.39 -2.36
C GLN A 63 0.61 6.93 -3.72
N PHE A 64 1.36 5.84 -3.76
CA PHE A 64 1.87 5.27 -4.98
C PHE A 64 0.74 4.85 -5.93
N ALA A 65 -0.30 4.20 -5.40
CA ALA A 65 -1.48 3.82 -6.17
C ALA A 65 -2.35 5.02 -6.61
N ASP A 66 -2.37 6.12 -5.85
CA ASP A 66 -3.09 7.36 -6.18
C ASP A 66 -2.40 8.14 -7.31
N VAL A 67 -1.06 8.17 -7.30
CA VAL A 67 -0.23 8.89 -8.29
C VAL A 67 -0.10 8.11 -9.61
N LEU A 68 -0.12 6.77 -9.53
CA LEU A 68 -0.07 5.88 -10.69
C LEU A 68 -1.34 5.03 -10.75
N PRO A 69 -2.48 5.60 -11.19
CA PRO A 69 -3.74 4.86 -11.25
C PRO A 69 -3.76 3.79 -12.36
N ASP A 70 -2.85 3.90 -13.34
CA ASP A 70 -2.76 3.00 -14.49
C ASP A 70 -1.79 1.83 -14.20
N GLU A 71 -2.21 0.59 -14.44
CA GLU A 71 -1.46 -0.64 -14.13
C GLU A 71 -0.37 -0.91 -15.18
N ARG A 72 0.54 0.05 -15.40
CA ARG A 72 1.67 -0.05 -16.33
C ARG A 72 3.02 -0.16 -15.62
N ILE A 73 3.04 -0.88 -14.49
CA ILE A 73 4.23 -1.11 -13.63
C ILE A 73 4.91 -2.42 -14.01
#